data_AF-A0A0N9WAP6-F1
#
_entry.id   AF-A0A0N9WAP6-F1
#
_cell.length_a   1.000
_cell.length_b   1.000
_cell.length_c   1.000
_cell.angle_alpha   90.00
_cell.angle_beta   90.00
_cell.angle_gamma   90.00
#
_symmetry.space_group_name_H-M   'P 1'
#
loop_
_entity.id
_entity.type
_entity.pdbx_description
1 polymer ?
#
loop_
_entity_poly.entity_id
_entity_poly.type
_entity_poly.pdbx_seq_one_letter_code
_entity_poly.pdbx_strand_id
1 'polypeptide(L)'
;MKLFVGALAVAMLAGCSTFSETFGDRPRCGAHPYCGSSTDIELIKAATDESAGALRALVPLAVIDLPFSMVADTLFLPYTAFHTEPVQK
;
A
#
# COMPACT_ATOMS: atom_id res chain seq x y z
N MET A 1 -10.62 -25.91 3.49
CA MET A 1 -11.38 -24.64 3.63
C MET A 1 -10.86 -23.74 4.75
N LYS A 2 -10.71 -24.21 5.99
CA LYS A 2 -10.21 -23.37 7.11
C LYS A 2 -8.87 -22.67 6.85
N LEU A 3 -7.91 -23.37 6.23
CA LEU A 3 -6.59 -22.80 5.87
C LEU A 3 -6.68 -21.72 4.78
N PHE A 4 -7.57 -21.88 3.80
CA PHE A 4 -7.77 -20.90 2.72
C PHE A 4 -8.41 -19.60 3.24
N VAL A 5 -9.36 -19.71 4.17
CA VAL A 5 -9.96 -18.53 4.82
C VAL A 5 -8.94 -17.80 5.70
N GLY A 6 -8.10 -18.54 6.42
CA GLY A 6 -7.00 -17.96 7.20
C GLY A 6 -5.97 -17.26 6.30
N ALA A 7 -5.55 -17.89 5.21
CA ALA A 7 -4.63 -17.29 4.25
C ALA A 7 -5.21 -16.05 3.56
N LEU A 8 -6.49 -16.07 3.21
CA LEU A 8 -7.20 -14.91 2.64
C LEU A 8 -7.30 -13.77 3.67
N ALA A 9 -7.62 -14.07 4.93
CA ALA A 9 -7.68 -13.07 5.98
C ALA A 9 -6.30 -12.44 6.28
N VAL A 10 -5.24 -13.25 6.27
CA VAL A 10 -3.85 -12.76 6.42
C VAL A 10 -3.43 -11.95 5.19
N ALA A 11 -3.82 -12.35 3.98
CA ALA A 11 -3.56 -11.60 2.76
C ALA A 11 -4.31 -10.25 2.73
N MET A 12 -5.53 -10.18 3.28
CA MET A 12 -6.25 -8.91 3.46
C MET A 12 -5.63 -8.00 4.51
N LEU A 13 -4.79 -8.55 5.39
CA LEU A 13 -3.99 -7.81 6.37
C LEU A 13 -2.53 -7.63 5.88
N ALA A 14 -2.24 -7.77 4.58
CA ALA A 14 -0.87 -7.74 4.07
C ALA A 14 -0.48 -6.40 3.42
N GLY A 15 -1.12 -5.28 3.81
CA GLY A 15 -0.88 -3.97 3.21
C GLY A 15 -1.59 -3.86 1.87
N CYS A 16 -2.90 -3.63 1.90
CA CYS A 16 -3.72 -3.50 0.69
C CYS A 16 -3.19 -2.39 -0.22
N SER A 17 -2.78 -1.27 0.37
CA SER A 17 -2.16 -0.16 -0.36
C SER A 17 -0.85 -0.59 -1.03
N THR A 18 0.06 -1.29 -0.32
CA THR A 18 1.29 -1.82 -0.91
C THR A 18 1.02 -2.73 -2.10
N PHE A 19 0.04 -3.62 -2.01
CA PHE A 19 -0.29 -4.53 -3.12
C PHE A 19 -0.86 -3.78 -4.32
N SER A 20 -1.76 -2.82 -4.07
CA SER A 20 -2.33 -1.95 -5.10
C SER A 20 -1.25 -1.14 -5.83
N GLU A 21 -0.36 -0.49 -5.07
CA GLU A 21 0.72 0.34 -5.64
C GLU A 21 1.84 -0.48 -6.28
N THR A 22 2.07 -1.72 -5.82
CA THR A 22 3.13 -2.57 -6.39
C THR A 22 2.68 -3.29 -7.66
N PHE A 23 1.43 -3.76 -7.73
CA PHE A 23 0.95 -4.68 -8.77
C PHE A 23 -0.27 -4.17 -9.58
N GLY A 24 -0.80 -2.98 -9.29
CA GLY A 24 -1.90 -2.36 -10.03
C GLY A 24 -1.49 -1.78 -11.39
N ASP A 25 -2.36 -0.94 -11.97
CA ASP A 25 -2.20 -0.38 -13.33
C ASP A 25 -0.96 0.51 -13.52
N ARG A 26 -0.23 0.81 -12.46
CA ARG A 26 1.04 1.54 -12.47
C ARG A 26 2.09 0.73 -11.69
N PRO A 27 2.83 -0.16 -12.35
CA PRO A 27 3.71 -1.05 -11.63
C PRO A 27 4.95 -0.28 -11.18
N ARG A 28 5.29 -0.50 -9.91
CA ARG A 28 6.52 -0.08 -9.23
C ARG A 28 6.52 1.38 -8.82
N CYS A 29 6.56 1.51 -7.51
CA CYS A 29 6.77 2.71 -6.70
C CYS A 29 8.02 3.56 -7.08
N GLY A 30 8.78 3.12 -8.08
CA GLY A 30 9.83 3.89 -8.74
C GLY A 30 10.94 4.26 -7.77
N ALA A 31 11.39 5.52 -7.84
CA ALA A 31 12.38 6.07 -6.92
C ALA A 31 11.83 6.30 -5.49
N HIS A 32 10.55 5.99 -5.24
CA HIS A 32 9.87 6.20 -3.96
C HIS A 32 9.57 4.85 -3.30
N PRO A 33 10.51 4.28 -2.53
CA PRO A 33 10.21 3.11 -1.70
C PRO A 33 9.12 3.48 -0.68
N TYR A 34 8.45 2.46 -0.15
CA TYR A 34 7.35 2.64 0.82
C TYR A 34 6.09 3.32 0.27
N CYS A 35 5.73 3.03 -0.98
CA CYS A 35 4.55 3.58 -1.63
C CYS A 35 3.23 3.27 -0.91
N GLY A 36 3.01 2.03 -0.44
CA GLY A 36 1.77 1.68 0.25
C GLY A 36 1.63 2.52 1.52
N SER A 37 2.69 2.56 2.33
CA SER A 37 2.76 3.40 3.53
C SER A 37 2.56 4.88 3.20
N SER A 38 3.14 5.39 2.11
CA SER A 38 2.96 6.77 1.70
C SER A 38 1.52 7.08 1.28
N THR A 39 0.86 6.15 0.58
CA THR A 39 -0.55 6.29 0.18
C THR A 39 -1.46 6.33 1.40
N ASP A 40 -1.21 5.47 2.39
CA ASP A 40 -1.98 5.48 3.64
C ASP A 40 -1.80 6.79 4.41
N ILE A 41 -0.56 7.30 4.49
CA ILE A 41 -0.25 8.59 5.13
C ILE A 41 -0.91 9.76 4.37
N GLU A 42 -0.85 9.75 3.04
CA GLU A 42 -1.48 10.78 2.21
C GLU A 42 -2.99 10.79 2.36
N LEU A 43 -3.63 9.61 2.43
CA LEU A 43 -5.07 9.52 2.67
C LEU A 43 -5.45 10.04 4.06
N ILE A 44 -4.69 9.64 5.10
CA ILE A 44 -4.90 10.15 6.47
C ILE A 44 -4.73 11.67 6.49
N LYS A 45 -3.69 12.21 5.85
CA LYS A 45 -3.44 13.65 5.78
C LYS A 45 -4.54 14.38 5.02
N ALA A 46 -4.95 13.89 3.85
CA ALA A 46 -6.02 14.48 3.05
C ALA A 46 -7.34 14.51 3.81
N ALA A 47 -7.59 13.53 4.67
CA ALA A 47 -8.80 13.48 5.49
C ALA A 47 -8.82 14.46 6.68
N THR A 48 -7.67 15.03 7.06
CA THR A 48 -7.60 16.10 8.08
C THR A 48 -8.15 17.44 7.57
N ASP A 49 -8.23 17.62 6.24
CA ASP A 49 -8.85 18.81 5.65
C ASP A 49 -10.35 18.86 5.96
N GLU A 50 -10.87 20.05 6.27
CA GLU A 50 -12.30 20.26 6.54
C GLU A 50 -13.19 19.95 5.33
N SER A 51 -12.62 20.06 4.12
CA SER A 51 -13.28 19.77 2.84
C SER A 51 -13.25 18.29 2.43
N ALA A 52 -12.63 17.41 3.23
CA ALA A 52 -12.39 16.01 2.85
C ALA A 52 -13.65 15.17 2.58
N GLY A 53 -14.83 15.60 3.05
CA GLY A 53 -16.11 14.97 2.73
C GLY A 53 -16.11 13.45 2.97
N ALA A 54 -16.42 12.68 1.92
CA ALA A 54 -16.50 11.21 1.98
C ALA A 54 -15.14 10.52 2.23
N LEU A 55 -14.00 11.16 1.94
CA LEU A 55 -12.66 10.58 2.18
C LEU A 55 -12.40 10.31 3.67
N ARG A 56 -13.03 11.07 4.58
CA ARG A 56 -12.93 10.83 6.03
C ARG A 56 -13.42 9.45 6.44
N ALA A 57 -14.37 8.87 5.71
CA ALA A 57 -14.87 7.53 5.99
C ALA A 57 -13.81 6.44 5.75
N LEU A 58 -12.78 6.72 4.95
CA LEU A 58 -11.70 5.78 4.63
C LEU A 58 -10.53 5.84 5.63
N VAL A 59 -10.49 6.84 6.52
CA VAL A 59 -9.41 7.00 7.50
C VAL A 59 -9.22 5.77 8.40
N PRO A 60 -10.28 5.16 8.97
CA PRO A 60 -10.09 3.98 9.81
C PRO A 60 -9.43 2.83 9.05
N LEU A 61 -9.73 2.69 7.75
CA LEU A 61 -9.12 1.67 6.90
C LEU A 61 -7.62 1.96 6.70
N ALA A 62 -7.25 3.19 6.33
CA ALA A 62 -5.84 3.55 6.16
C ALA A 62 -5.03 3.46 7.46
N VAL A 63 -5.62 3.82 8.61
CA VAL A 63 -4.95 3.69 9.92
C VAL A 63 -4.67 2.22 10.26
N ILE A 64 -5.58 1.32 9.91
CA ILE A 64 -5.40 -0.12 10.13
C ILE A 64 -4.42 -0.70 9.11
N ASP A 65 -4.46 -0.28 7.85
CA ASP A 65 -3.63 -0.81 6.77
C ASP A 65 -2.16 -0.36 6.90
N LEU A 66 -1.91 0.89 7.30
CA LEU A 66 -0.58 1.50 7.41
C LEU A 66 0.52 0.61 8.05
N PRO A 67 0.33 -0.02 9.23
CA PRO A 67 1.35 -0.91 9.79
C PRO A 67 1.62 -2.13 8.91
N PHE A 68 0.60 -2.67 8.24
CA PHE A 68 0.75 -3.80 7.33
C PHE A 68 1.41 -3.38 6.01
N SER A 69 1.07 -2.20 5.49
CA SER A 69 1.72 -1.58 4.34
C SER A 69 3.19 -1.33 4.61
N MET A 70 3.56 -0.88 5.81
CA MET A 70 4.97 -0.71 6.20
C MET A 70 5.74 -2.03 6.20
N VAL A 71 5.14 -3.10 6.74
CA VAL A 71 5.74 -4.44 6.72
C VAL A 71 5.87 -4.95 5.28
N ALA A 72 4.80 -4.84 4.49
CA ALA A 72 4.77 -5.29 3.11
C ALA A 72 5.78 -4.51 2.25
N ASP A 73 5.80 -3.19 2.34
CA ASP A 73 6.76 -2.33 1.65
C ASP A 73 8.20 -2.70 1.98
N THR A 74 8.48 -3.05 3.24
CA THR A 74 9.81 -3.52 3.68
C THR A 74 10.16 -4.86 3.05
N LEU A 75 9.21 -5.80 3.00
CA LEU A 75 9.42 -7.12 2.39
C LEU A 75 9.58 -7.03 0.87
N PHE A 76 8.85 -6.12 0.22
CA PHE A 76 8.92 -5.87 -1.22
C PHE A 76 10.02 -4.90 -1.61
N LEU A 77 10.75 -4.29 -0.67
CA LEU A 77 11.79 -3.31 -0.94
C LEU A 77 12.84 -3.77 -1.97
N PRO A 78 13.30 -5.04 -1.96
CA PRO A 78 14.21 -5.51 -3.00
C PRO A 78 13.60 -5.52 -4.41
N TYR A 79 12.29 -5.79 -4.49
CA TYR A 79 11.52 -5.84 -5.71
C TYR A 79 11.12 -4.44 -6.20
N THR A 80 10.87 -3.49 -5.30
CA THR A 80 10.43 -2.14 -5.65
C THR A 80 11.58 -1.17 -5.85
N ALA A 81 12.65 -1.23 -5.07
CA ALA A 81 13.76 -0.27 -5.10
C ALA A 81 14.92 -0.67 -6.05
N PHE A 82 15.16 -1.97 -6.27
CA PHE A 82 16.33 -2.45 -7.04
C PHE A 82 15.96 -3.08 -8.37
N HIS A 83 14.68 -3.12 -8.71
CA HIS A 83 14.22 -3.71 -9.96
C HIS A 83 14.10 -2.61 -11.02
N THR A 84 15.26 -2.13 -11.47
CA THR A 84 15.38 -1.26 -12.64
C THR A 84 14.98 -2.06 -13.87
N GLU A 85 13.88 -1.69 -14.53
CA GLU A 85 13.71 -2.11 -15.92
C GLU A 85 14.88 -1.54 -16.74
N PRO A 86 15.43 -2.29 -17.72
CA PRO A 86 16.44 -1.73 -18.60
C PRO A 86 15.83 -0.51 -19.29
N VAL A 87 16.54 0.62 -19.27
CA VAL A 87 16.19 1.83 -20.02
C VAL A 87 15.96 1.40 -21.47
N GLN A 88 14.70 1.38 -21.94
CA GLN A 88 14.44 1.29 -23.37
C GLN A 88 14.99 2.58 -23.99
N LYS A 89 16.09 2.42 -24.74
CA LYS A 89 16.65 3.46 -25.60
C LYS A 89 15.78 3.67 -26.82
#